data_AF-A0A2V2UG88-F1
#
_entry.id   AF-A0A2V2UG88-F1
#
_cell.length_a   1.000
_cell.length_b   1.000
_cell.length_c   1.000
_cell.angle_alpha   90.00
_cell.angle_beta   90.00
_cell.angle_gamma   90.00
#
_symmetry.space_group_name_H-M   'P 1'
#
loop_
_entity.id
_entity.type
_entity.pdbx_description
1 polymer ?
#
loop_
_entity_poly.entity_id
_entity_poly.type
_entity_poly.pdbx_seq_one_letter_code
_entity_poly.pdbx_strand_id
1 'polypeptide(L)' 'MLNAYKNKNFTIIQLDNSLVEDPKEKRARFLLEFENPYKCEKCGERFKKKKQLREHKEEVHSY' A
#
# COMPACT_ATOMS: atom_id res chain seq x y z
N MET A 1 15.25 19.73 14.95
CA MET A 1 15.21 19.69 13.47
C MET A 1 14.35 18.49 13.08
N LEU A 2 13.08 18.72 12.77
CA LEU A 2 12.15 17.68 12.32
C LEU A 2 12.53 17.29 10.89
N ASN A 3 12.96 16.05 10.67
CA ASN A 3 13.19 15.54 9.32
C ASN A 3 12.04 14.61 8.95
N ALA A 4 11.16 15.10 8.08
CA ALA A 4 10.10 14.30 7.50
C ALA A 4 10.67 13.50 6.32
N TYR A 5 10.87 12.21 6.50
CA TYR A 5 11.21 11.33 5.39
C TYR A 5 9.91 10.90 4.71
N LYS A 6 9.61 11.53 3.58
CA LYS A 6 8.57 11.09 2.64
C LYS A 6 9.06 9.83 1.93
N ASN A 7 8.80 8.65 2.49
CA ASN A 7 8.76 7.44 1.67
C ASN A 7 7.41 7.46 0.93
N LYS A 8 7.41 7.04 -0.34
CA LYS A 8 6.41 7.25 -1.39
C LYS A 8 4.96 6.84 -1.05
N ASN A 9 4.66 6.36 0.16
CA ASN A 9 3.33 5.96 0.59
C ASN A 9 2.96 6.32 2.06
N PHE A 10 3.86 6.85 2.90
CA PHE A 10 3.56 7.13 4.32
C PHE A 10 4.34 8.32 4.89
N THR A 11 3.70 9.10 5.75
CA THR A 11 4.35 10.07 6.64
C THR A 11 4.96 9.32 7.81
N ILE A 12 6.25 9.01 7.73
CA ILE A 12 7.00 8.45 8.86
C ILE A 12 7.50 9.63 9.71
N ILE A 13 6.95 9.79 10.92
CA ILE A 13 7.51 10.68 11.93
C ILE A 13 8.56 9.87 12.69
N GLN A 14 9.85 10.05 12.35
CA GLN A 14 10.94 9.39 13.07
C GLN A 14 11.20 10.12 14.39
N LEU A 15 10.52 9.69 15.45
CA LEU A 15 10.91 9.97 16.83
C LEU A 15 11.78 8.78 17.29
N ASP A 16 13.01 9.07 17.75
CA ASP A 16 13.83 8.18 18.59
C ASP A 16 14.07 6.71 18.16
N ASN A 17 14.23 6.45 16.85
CA ASN A 17 14.56 5.12 16.30
C ASN A 17 13.57 3.99 16.67
N SER A 18 12.41 4.35 17.19
CA SER A 18 11.31 3.42 17.44
C SER A 18 10.22 3.69 16.40
N LEU A 19 9.93 2.69 15.56
CA LEU A 19 8.81 2.75 14.63
C LEU A 19 7.50 2.62 15.44
N VAL A 20 7.04 3.73 16.02
CA VAL A 20 5.72 3.78 16.67
C VAL A 20 4.69 4.00 15.57
N GLU A 21 4.17 2.91 15.06
CA GLU A 21 3.11 2.94 14.05
C GLU A 21 1.75 3.07 14.75
N ASP A 22 0.91 3.99 14.29
CA ASP A 22 -0.48 4.04 14.75
C ASP A 22 -1.17 2.70 14.40
N PRO A 23 -2.04 2.14 15.27
CA PRO A 23 -2.76 0.91 14.95
C PRO A 23 -3.47 0.93 13.58
N LYS A 24 -3.93 2.09 13.12
CA LYS A 24 -4.51 2.31 11.78
C LYS A 24 -3.46 2.16 10.68
N GLU A 25 -2.25 2.68 10.88
CA GLU A 25 -1.14 2.56 9.94
C GLU A 25 -0.61 1.12 9.86
N LYS A 26 -0.53 0.42 11.01
CA LYS A 26 -0.21 -1.01 11.05
C LYS A 26 -1.22 -1.83 10.27
N ARG A 27 -2.52 -1.56 10.45
CA ARG A 27 -3.59 -2.22 9.69
C ARG A 27 -3.51 -1.89 8.21
N ALA A 28 -3.26 -0.63 7.86
CA ALA A 28 -3.08 -0.21 6.47
C ALA A 28 -1.94 -0.98 5.81
N ARG A 29 -0.75 -1.06 6.42
CA ARG A 29 0.36 -1.84 5.90
C ARG A 29 0.00 -3.31 5.70
N PHE A 30 -0.61 -3.94 6.70
CA PHE A 30 -1.01 -5.34 6.60
C PHE A 30 -1.93 -5.59 5.39
N LEU A 31 -2.90 -4.70 5.16
CA LEU A 31 -3.80 -4.78 4.00
C LEU A 31 -3.05 -4.64 2.67
N LEU A 32 -1.99 -3.83 2.62
CA LEU A 32 -1.23 -3.55 1.40
C LEU A 32 -0.15 -4.59 1.11
N GLU A 33 0.39 -5.28 2.12
CA GLU A 33 1.48 -6.25 1.98
C GLU A 33 0.99 -7.70 2.01
N PHE A 34 -0.07 -8.00 2.76
CA PHE A 34 -0.50 -9.37 3.02
C PHE A 34 -1.91 -9.66 2.50
N GLU A 35 -2.89 -8.80 2.78
CA GLU A 35 -4.29 -9.08 2.39
C GLU A 35 -4.52 -8.85 0.89
N ASN A 36 -4.15 -7.67 0.38
CA ASN A 36 -4.36 -7.25 -1.01
C ASN A 36 -3.05 -6.70 -1.63
N PRO A 37 -2.01 -7.54 -1.79
CA PRO A 37 -0.69 -7.07 -2.21
C PRO A 37 -0.63 -6.56 -3.66
N TYR A 38 -1.58 -6.94 -4.50
CA TYR A 38 -1.53 -6.68 -5.93
C TYR A 38 -2.33 -5.43 -6.29
N LYS A 39 -1.65 -4.33 -6.61
CA LYS A 39 -2.27 -3.05 -6.99
C LYS A 39 -2.39 -2.91 -8.52
N CYS A 40 -3.52 -2.44 -9.01
CA CYS A 40 -3.67 -1.96 -10.38
C CYS A 40 -3.04 -0.58 -10.52
N GLU A 41 -2.11 -0.41 -11.46
CA GLU A 41 -1.39 0.86 -11.66
C GLU A 41 -2.26 1.95 -12.30
N LYS A 42 -3.32 1.56 -13.02
CA LYS A 42 -4.20 2.48 -13.73
C LYS A 42 -5.27 3.09 -12.81
N CYS A 43 -5.92 2.29 -11.97
CA CYS A 43 -7.01 2.76 -11.08
C CYS A 43 -6.67 2.72 -9.58
N GLY A 44 -5.59 2.05 -9.18
CA GLY A 44 -5.17 1.94 -7.79
C GLY A 44 -5.87 0.85 -6.96
N GLU A 45 -6.82 0.12 -7.55
CA GLU A 45 -7.53 -0.98 -6.89
C GLU A 45 -6.58 -2.14 -6.51
N ARG A 46 -6.90 -2.85 -5.43
CA ARG A 46 -6.02 -3.89 -4.87
C ARG A 46 -6.70 -5.24 -4.77
N PHE A 47 -5.94 -6.29 -5.06
CA PHE A 47 -6.42 -7.66 -5.17
C PHE A 47 -5.60 -8.61 -4.28
N LYS A 48 -6.26 -9.66 -3.80
CA LYS A 48 -5.62 -10.72 -3.00
C LYS A 48 -4.71 -11.61 -3.82
N LYS A 49 -5.03 -11.81 -5.11
CA LYS A 49 -4.31 -12.73 -6.01
C LYS A 49 -3.93 -12.07 -7.33
N LYS A 50 -2.81 -12.49 -7.91
CA LYS A 50 -2.35 -12.04 -9.25
C LYS A 50 -3.38 -12.31 -10.34
N LYS A 51 -4.06 -13.48 -10.30
CA LYS A 51 -5.09 -13.84 -11.28
C LYS A 51 -6.22 -12.81 -11.31
N GLN A 52 -6.69 -12.35 -10.15
CA GLN A 52 -7.74 -11.34 -10.05
C GLN A 52 -7.30 -9.98 -10.61
N LEU A 53 -6.05 -9.57 -10.35
CA LEU A 53 -5.51 -8.37 -10.97
C LEU A 53 -5.43 -8.49 -12.50
N ARG A 54 -5.05 -9.66 -13.03
CA ARG A 54 -4.99 -9.88 -14.48
C ARG A 54 -6.38 -9.78 -15.11
N GLU A 55 -7.35 -10.52 -14.56
CA GLU A 55 -8.75 -10.46 -15.00
C GLU A 55 -9.27 -9.02 -14.94
N HIS A 56 -9.03 -8.31 -13.84
CA HIS A 56 -9.40 -6.89 -13.75
C HIS A 56 -8.76 -6.03 -14.85
N LYS A 57 -7.47 -6.23 -15.16
CA LYS A 57 -6.79 -5.48 -16.22
C LYS A 57 -7.41 -5.75 -17.59
N GLU A 58 -7.75 -7.01 -17.89
CA GLU A 58 -8.38 -7.42 -19.15
C GLU A 58 -9.80 -6.83 -19.27
N GLU A 59 -10.64 -7.00 -18.23
CA GLU A 59 -12.06 -6.65 -18.27
C GLU A 59 -12.35 -5.14 -18.09
N VAL A 60 -11.61 -4.45 -17.21
CA VAL A 60 -11.90 -3.06 -16.83
C VAL A 60 -11.03 -2.05 -17.59
N HIS A 61 -9.85 -2.48 -18.03
CA HIS A 61 -8.87 -1.57 -18.62
C HIS A 61 -8.48 -1.88 -20.05
N SER A 62 -8.95 -3.01 -20.60
CA SER A 62 -8.75 -3.43 -21.99
C SER A 62 -7.29 -3.21 -22.44
N TYR A 63 -6.37 -3.86 -21.73
CA TYR A 63 -4.97 -3.92 -22.17
C TYR A 63 -4.82 -4.72 -23.46
#